data_AF-A0A7S1ANV3-F1
#
_entry.id   AF-A0A7S1ANV3-F1
#
_cell.length_a   1.000
_cell.length_b   1.000
_cell.length_c   1.000
_cell.angle_alpha   90.00
_cell.angle_beta   90.00
_cell.angle_gamma   90.00
#
_symmetry.space_group_name_H-M   'P 1'
#
loop_
_entity.id
_entity.type
_entity.pdbx_description
1 polymer ?
#
loop_
_entity_poly.entity_id
_entity_poly.type
_entity_poly.pdbx_seq_one_letter_code
_entity_poly.pdbx_strand_id
1 'polypeptide(L)'
;MLRSSCIVALWACGVDADSGHTSVTNSLNHAISQGINGIYSGGGSGVLVRSLLDGLFNSDVNVVPASFVHNDLVAPSIMYPGNFGSVWCPNDGSSGYSKTGQCETDSLTGLDNPWSYAQLSVVINSAMTDLFPDFDNIQDGQWGWMVFYATDSNSVDQRCRYLASASGYDCPGGWLDLSSNWVADSVHKGAGYYAAGNPYATGGGGGAGCHFAPYDPYGISQTDAYDANGNNLVEDSDCQCNYAFSSNWDEWVTNWIMNAAPKAAYSWQGWFKEGKAPSFALDLAACWMNNPRDMINLQNAVWYRRYDWSSQMLPVSSWDGTPLNQRLYWGWNEIPVDRVTIDTATNWDAVFIKMPAAVCDGSDSDNVWCLTTGGQGVLERDLDTWVSNDFLLVGASNLGTRPGSYIIYMTDSITASGAWTRSFYCQDWQSPSGKYKTVFVPVTTSNQYGACYLEWGGR
;
A
#
# COMPACT_ATOMS: atom_id res chain seq x y z
N MET A 1 56.20 -21.17 -3.86
CA MET A 1 54.80 -21.26 -4.34
C MET A 1 54.08 -22.29 -3.48
N LEU A 2 53.43 -21.86 -2.41
CA LEU A 2 52.56 -22.70 -1.57
C LEU A 2 51.12 -22.36 -1.95
N ARG A 3 50.39 -23.34 -2.50
CA ARG A 3 48.96 -23.21 -2.80
C ARG A 3 48.19 -23.44 -1.51
N SER A 4 47.58 -22.40 -0.95
CA SER A 4 46.56 -22.55 0.09
C SER A 4 45.28 -23.08 -0.52
N SER A 5 44.90 -24.29 -0.14
CA SER A 5 43.58 -24.85 -0.40
C SER A 5 42.58 -24.24 0.58
N CYS A 6 41.59 -23.50 0.09
CA CYS A 6 40.41 -23.13 0.86
C CYS A 6 39.52 -24.36 1.01
N ILE A 7 39.42 -24.88 2.23
CA ILE A 7 38.39 -25.85 2.64
C ILE A 7 37.10 -25.04 2.83
N VAL A 8 36.15 -25.21 1.92
CA VAL A 8 34.77 -24.75 2.10
C VAL A 8 34.12 -25.70 3.11
N ALA A 9 34.03 -25.26 4.35
CA ALA A 9 33.24 -25.95 5.36
C ALA A 9 31.75 -25.73 5.05
N LEU A 10 31.10 -26.75 4.46
CA LEU A 10 29.65 -26.87 4.41
C LEU A 10 29.14 -27.02 5.85
N TRP A 11 28.80 -25.90 6.48
CA TRP A 11 27.96 -25.92 7.67
C TRP A 11 26.57 -26.37 7.24
N ALA A 12 26.20 -27.59 7.63
CA ALA A 12 24.81 -27.98 7.63
C ALA A 12 24.11 -27.11 8.67
N CYS A 13 23.48 -26.02 8.23
CA CYS A 13 22.56 -25.26 9.06
C CYS A 13 21.48 -26.23 9.53
N GLY A 14 21.45 -26.53 10.83
CA GLY A 14 20.31 -27.21 11.43
C GLY A 14 19.07 -26.38 11.10
N VAL A 15 18.14 -26.98 10.37
CA VAL A 15 16.85 -26.35 10.08
C VAL A 15 16.13 -26.29 11.43
N ASP A 16 16.02 -25.10 12.02
CA ASP A 16 15.21 -24.92 13.22
C ASP A 16 13.78 -25.28 12.86
N ALA A 17 13.32 -26.42 13.39
CA ALA A 17 12.09 -27.09 12.97
C ALA A 17 10.81 -26.32 13.37
N ASP A 18 10.94 -25.12 13.95
CA ASP A 18 9.84 -24.31 14.46
C ASP A 18 10.03 -22.80 14.20
N SER A 19 10.60 -22.46 13.05
CA SER A 19 10.84 -21.05 12.68
C SER A 19 9.57 -20.27 12.28
N GLY A 20 8.38 -20.89 12.32
CA GLY A 20 7.15 -20.26 11.83
C GLY A 20 7.19 -19.95 10.33
N HIS A 21 8.07 -20.58 9.56
CA HIS A 21 8.27 -20.29 8.15
C HIS A 21 8.05 -21.52 7.25
N THR A 22 7.69 -21.24 6.01
CA THR A 22 7.56 -22.17 4.88
C THR A 22 8.46 -21.72 3.73
N SER A 23 8.60 -22.54 2.71
CA SER A 23 9.29 -22.16 1.46
C SER A 23 8.69 -20.89 0.82
N VAL A 24 7.36 -20.72 0.87
CA VAL A 24 6.68 -19.52 0.35
C VAL A 24 7.02 -18.29 1.20
N THR A 25 6.87 -18.34 2.53
CA THR A 25 7.19 -17.17 3.37
C THR A 25 8.68 -16.81 3.31
N ASN A 26 9.57 -17.80 3.21
CA ASN A 26 11.00 -17.54 3.02
C ASN A 26 11.30 -16.84 1.69
N SER A 27 10.65 -17.25 0.60
CA SER A 27 10.78 -16.59 -0.69
C SER A 27 10.28 -15.15 -0.64
N LEU A 28 9.11 -14.91 -0.02
CA LEU A 28 8.56 -13.57 0.15
C LEU A 28 9.44 -12.69 1.04
N ASN A 29 9.94 -13.22 2.16
CA ASN A 29 10.85 -12.50 3.06
C ASN A 29 12.17 -12.13 2.38
N HIS A 30 12.68 -13.00 1.51
CA HIS A 30 13.84 -12.67 0.69
C HIS A 30 13.52 -11.55 -0.31
N ALA A 31 12.37 -11.64 -0.98
CA ALA A 31 11.93 -10.63 -1.94
C ALA A 31 11.74 -9.24 -1.31
N ILE A 32 11.34 -9.13 -0.04
CA ILE A 32 11.19 -7.83 0.64
C ILE A 32 12.42 -7.40 1.44
N SER A 33 13.55 -8.13 1.36
CA SER A 33 14.74 -7.82 2.15
C SER A 33 15.37 -6.48 1.79
N GLN A 34 15.90 -5.76 2.79
CA GLN A 34 16.49 -4.42 2.61
C GLN A 34 17.59 -4.38 1.56
N GLY A 35 17.76 -3.19 0.96
CA GLY A 35 18.85 -2.93 0.04
C GLY A 35 20.21 -3.02 0.74
N ILE A 36 21.14 -3.78 0.14
CA ILE A 36 22.49 -3.97 0.70
C ILE A 36 23.48 -2.90 0.21
N ASN A 37 23.15 -2.17 -0.85
CA ASN A 37 23.96 -1.12 -1.47
C ASN A 37 23.25 0.24 -1.40
N GLY A 38 22.50 0.48 -0.31
CA GLY A 38 21.63 1.64 -0.13
C GLY A 38 20.16 1.34 -0.43
N ILE A 39 19.32 2.37 -0.35
CA ILE A 39 17.87 2.26 -0.52
C ILE A 39 17.55 1.64 -1.89
N TYR A 40 16.81 0.53 -1.85
CA TYR A 40 16.31 -0.25 -2.98
C TYR A 40 17.41 -0.55 -4.02
N SER A 41 18.54 -1.05 -3.51
CA SER A 41 19.76 -1.26 -4.28
C SER A 41 20.44 -2.56 -3.85
N GLY A 42 20.29 -3.62 -4.65
CA GLY A 42 20.59 -4.98 -4.23
C GLY A 42 19.58 -5.49 -3.19
N GLY A 43 19.74 -6.72 -2.70
CA GLY A 43 18.77 -7.31 -1.78
C GLY A 43 17.53 -7.84 -2.50
N GLY A 44 16.34 -7.59 -1.95
CA GLY A 44 15.07 -8.06 -2.50
C GLY A 44 14.45 -7.10 -3.53
N SER A 45 13.77 -7.62 -4.55
CA SER A 45 13.12 -6.78 -5.58
C SER A 45 11.74 -6.23 -5.17
N GLY A 46 11.26 -6.60 -3.98
CA GLY A 46 9.94 -6.30 -3.44
C GLY A 46 8.83 -7.21 -3.97
N VAL A 47 7.64 -7.04 -3.40
CA VAL A 47 6.42 -7.76 -3.78
C VAL A 47 5.26 -6.77 -3.93
N LEU A 48 4.20 -7.15 -4.63
CA LEU A 48 2.94 -6.42 -4.63
C LEU A 48 1.92 -7.08 -3.72
N VAL A 49 1.08 -6.25 -3.09
CA VAL A 49 -0.10 -6.69 -2.35
C VAL A 49 -1.35 -6.00 -2.89
N ARG A 50 -2.46 -6.74 -2.94
CA ARG A 50 -3.73 -6.28 -3.53
C ARG A 50 -4.92 -6.71 -2.69
N SER A 51 -5.65 -5.74 -2.14
CA SER A 51 -6.94 -5.99 -1.50
C SER A 51 -8.01 -6.20 -2.57
N LEU A 52 -8.70 -7.33 -2.56
CA LEU A 52 -9.77 -7.61 -3.53
C LEU A 52 -11.13 -7.02 -3.10
N LEU A 53 -11.21 -6.42 -1.92
CA LEU A 53 -12.46 -5.93 -1.34
C LEU A 53 -12.51 -4.39 -1.23
N ASP A 54 -11.68 -3.71 -2.00
CA ASP A 54 -11.62 -2.25 -2.10
C ASP A 54 -12.74 -1.63 -2.97
N GLY A 55 -13.69 -2.44 -3.45
CA GLY A 55 -14.76 -2.00 -4.35
C GLY A 55 -14.40 -1.95 -5.84
N LEU A 56 -13.13 -2.19 -6.22
CA LEU A 56 -12.67 -2.11 -7.61
C LEU A 56 -12.60 -3.47 -8.32
N PHE A 57 -12.59 -4.59 -7.59
CA PHE A 57 -12.49 -5.93 -8.18
C PHE A 57 -13.56 -6.23 -9.25
N ASN A 58 -14.79 -5.72 -9.08
CA ASN A 58 -15.90 -5.91 -10.03
C ASN A 58 -16.19 -4.68 -10.92
N SER A 59 -15.32 -3.68 -10.93
CA SER A 59 -15.50 -2.48 -11.77
C SER A 59 -15.17 -2.78 -13.25
N ASP A 60 -15.14 -1.79 -14.14
CA ASP A 60 -14.69 -1.91 -15.54
C ASP A 60 -13.41 -1.12 -15.81
N VAL A 61 -12.67 -0.75 -14.76
CA VAL A 61 -11.34 -0.11 -14.86
C VAL A 61 -10.32 -1.06 -15.47
N ASN A 62 -9.30 -0.49 -16.12
CA ASN A 62 -8.18 -1.23 -16.70
C ASN A 62 -7.04 -1.46 -15.70
N VAL A 63 -6.90 -0.56 -14.72
CA VAL A 63 -5.92 -0.68 -13.64
C VAL A 63 -6.59 -0.66 -12.27
N VAL A 64 -5.99 -1.34 -11.31
CA VAL A 64 -6.41 -1.34 -9.89
C VAL A 64 -5.24 -0.95 -8.99
N PRO A 65 -5.49 -0.36 -7.82
CA PRO A 65 -4.44 0.02 -6.91
C PRO A 65 -3.86 -1.21 -6.20
N ALA A 66 -2.55 -1.32 -6.20
CA ALA A 66 -1.79 -2.25 -5.38
C ALA A 66 -0.81 -1.47 -4.50
N SER A 67 -0.23 -2.12 -3.50
CA SER A 67 0.85 -1.55 -2.72
C SER A 67 2.11 -2.37 -2.89
N PHE A 68 3.23 -1.68 -3.08
CA PHE A 68 4.56 -2.24 -3.11
C PHE A 68 5.08 -2.41 -1.68
N VAL A 69 5.61 -3.59 -1.40
CA VAL A 69 6.15 -3.95 -0.07
C VAL A 69 7.63 -4.27 -0.18
N HIS A 70 8.41 -3.58 0.64
CA HIS A 70 9.87 -3.74 0.76
C HIS A 70 10.34 -3.24 2.13
N ASN A 71 11.40 -3.81 2.71
CA ASN A 71 11.88 -3.38 4.03
C ASN A 71 12.74 -2.10 4.04
N ASP A 72 12.91 -1.47 2.88
CA ASP A 72 13.38 -0.08 2.80
C ASP A 72 12.24 0.94 2.95
N LEU A 73 10.98 0.51 2.91
CA LEU A 73 9.82 1.35 3.22
C LEU A 73 9.60 1.38 4.73
N VAL A 74 9.74 2.54 5.35
CA VAL A 74 9.80 2.63 6.81
C VAL A 74 8.48 3.05 7.48
N ALA A 75 7.43 3.30 6.69
CA ALA A 75 6.09 3.65 7.19
C ALA A 75 5.29 2.40 7.63
N PRO A 76 4.45 2.46 8.68
CA PRO A 76 3.79 1.27 9.24
C PRO A 76 2.64 0.70 8.40
N SER A 77 1.98 1.54 7.59
CA SER A 77 0.79 1.14 6.85
C SER A 77 1.14 0.80 5.41
N ILE A 78 0.62 -0.34 4.92
CA ILE A 78 0.83 -0.80 3.55
C ILE A 78 -0.47 -0.98 2.77
N MET A 79 -1.63 -0.76 3.38
CA MET A 79 -2.94 -0.87 2.72
C MET A 79 -4.05 -0.26 3.56
N TYR A 80 -5.21 -0.11 2.93
CA TYR A 80 -6.45 0.35 3.54
C TYR A 80 -6.88 -0.55 4.73
N PRO A 81 -7.35 0.02 5.86
CA PRO A 81 -7.93 -0.68 6.99
C PRO A 81 -9.31 -1.29 6.72
N GLY A 82 -9.32 -2.36 5.92
CA GLY A 82 -10.40 -3.34 5.78
C GLY A 82 -11.76 -2.81 5.32
N ASN A 83 -12.73 -3.71 5.14
CA ASN A 83 -14.05 -3.37 4.56
C ASN A 83 -15.05 -2.77 5.55
N PHE A 84 -14.75 -2.90 6.84
CA PHE A 84 -15.72 -2.65 7.91
C PHE A 84 -15.35 -1.42 8.74
N GLY A 85 -14.76 -0.43 8.09
CA GLY A 85 -14.51 0.87 8.66
C GLY A 85 -13.99 1.85 7.61
N SER A 86 -13.68 3.06 8.07
CA SER A 86 -13.14 4.12 7.24
C SER A 86 -11.72 4.46 7.68
N VAL A 87 -10.84 4.77 6.73
CA VAL A 87 -9.50 5.36 7.01
C VAL A 87 -9.58 6.65 7.81
N TRP A 88 -10.73 7.32 7.77
CA TRP A 88 -11.03 8.52 8.52
C TRP A 88 -11.16 8.24 10.02
N CYS A 89 -11.25 6.97 10.42
CA CYS A 89 -11.56 6.56 11.76
C CYS A 89 -10.34 6.01 12.50
N PRO A 90 -10.19 6.26 13.81
CA PRO A 90 -11.10 7.04 14.67
C PRO A 90 -11.05 8.54 14.36
N ASN A 91 -12.15 9.28 14.57
CA ASN A 91 -12.14 10.76 14.55
C ASN A 91 -13.22 11.35 15.47
N ASP A 92 -13.09 12.64 15.78
CA ASP A 92 -13.99 13.39 16.66
C ASP A 92 -15.06 14.22 15.91
N GLY A 93 -15.21 13.99 14.61
CA GLY A 93 -16.09 14.77 13.72
C GLY A 93 -15.42 16.00 13.10
N SER A 94 -14.10 16.14 13.18
CA SER A 94 -13.34 17.20 12.54
C SER A 94 -12.05 16.69 11.89
N SER A 95 -11.70 17.25 10.72
CA SER A 95 -10.37 17.07 10.11
C SER A 95 -9.36 18.14 10.56
N GLY A 96 -9.80 19.08 11.39
CA GLY A 96 -9.13 20.36 11.63
C GLY A 96 -9.57 21.44 10.64
N TYR A 97 -9.95 21.07 9.41
CA TYR A 97 -10.30 22.02 8.34
C TYR A 97 -11.80 22.05 8.03
N SER A 98 -12.46 20.92 8.20
CA SER A 98 -13.86 20.73 7.88
C SER A 98 -14.51 19.80 8.89
N LYS A 99 -15.83 19.94 9.07
CA LYS A 99 -16.61 18.94 9.80
C LYS A 99 -16.60 17.64 9.01
N THR A 100 -16.47 16.52 9.72
CA THR A 100 -16.52 15.17 9.16
C THR A 100 -17.63 14.37 9.82
N GLY A 101 -18.01 13.24 9.21
CA GLY A 101 -18.89 12.28 9.86
C GLY A 101 -18.22 11.68 11.10
N GLN A 102 -19.00 11.40 12.13
CA GLN A 102 -18.52 10.65 13.30
C GLN A 102 -18.30 9.18 12.92
N CYS A 103 -17.31 8.55 13.56
CA CYS A 103 -17.06 7.14 13.35
C CYS A 103 -18.13 6.27 14.00
N GLU A 104 -18.65 5.32 13.24
CA GLU A 104 -19.54 4.31 13.76
C GLU A 104 -18.74 3.26 14.52
N THR A 105 -19.27 2.83 15.66
CA THR A 105 -18.70 1.72 16.42
C THR A 105 -19.05 0.41 15.72
N ASP A 106 -18.05 -0.42 15.42
CA ASP A 106 -18.27 -1.78 14.92
C ASP A 106 -18.97 -2.62 16.00
N SER A 107 -20.10 -3.24 15.64
CA SER A 107 -20.94 -3.98 16.59
C SER A 107 -20.29 -5.26 17.14
N LEU A 108 -19.29 -5.83 16.47
CA LEU A 108 -18.55 -7.01 16.93
C LEU A 108 -17.44 -6.63 17.91
N THR A 109 -16.79 -5.49 17.70
CA THR A 109 -15.62 -5.09 18.49
C THR A 109 -15.94 -4.09 19.60
N GLY A 110 -17.01 -3.31 19.44
CA GLY A 110 -17.26 -2.13 20.27
C GLY A 110 -16.25 -1.00 20.03
N LEU A 111 -15.47 -1.07 18.94
CA LEU A 111 -14.45 -0.09 18.57
C LEU A 111 -14.85 0.65 17.30
N ASP A 112 -14.44 1.90 17.19
CA ASP A 112 -14.56 2.75 16.01
C ASP A 112 -13.23 2.89 15.26
N ASN A 113 -12.26 2.01 15.53
CA ASN A 113 -10.88 2.10 15.05
C ASN A 113 -10.54 0.90 14.14
N PRO A 114 -10.77 1.01 12.82
CA PRO A 114 -10.54 -0.09 11.89
C PRO A 114 -9.05 -0.42 11.68
N TRP A 115 -8.14 0.47 12.06
CA TRP A 115 -6.71 0.18 12.05
C TRP A 115 -6.33 -0.91 13.04
N SER A 116 -7.17 -1.20 14.04
CA SER A 116 -6.96 -2.29 15.00
C SER A 116 -7.33 -3.68 14.47
N TYR A 117 -7.83 -3.79 13.24
CA TYR A 117 -8.26 -5.04 12.63
C TYR A 117 -7.18 -5.60 11.72
N ALA A 118 -7.08 -6.93 11.69
CA ALA A 118 -6.28 -7.59 10.67
C ALA A 118 -6.89 -7.34 9.27
N GLN A 119 -6.05 -7.30 8.25
CA GLN A 119 -6.45 -7.01 6.87
C GLN A 119 -6.13 -8.20 5.99
N LEU A 120 -7.01 -8.54 5.05
CA LEU A 120 -6.76 -9.60 4.07
C LEU A 120 -6.42 -9.03 2.70
N SER A 121 -5.47 -9.68 2.03
CA SER A 121 -5.00 -9.27 0.71
C SER A 121 -4.31 -10.46 0.03
N VAL A 122 -4.06 -10.36 -1.27
CA VAL A 122 -3.19 -11.31 -2.00
C VAL A 122 -1.78 -10.74 -2.07
N VAL A 123 -0.77 -11.61 -2.11
CA VAL A 123 0.63 -11.23 -2.33
C VAL A 123 1.16 -11.87 -3.62
N ILE A 124 1.89 -11.07 -4.40
CA ILE A 124 2.46 -11.44 -5.68
C ILE A 124 3.96 -11.12 -5.68
N ASN A 125 4.74 -12.16 -5.97
CA ASN A 125 6.19 -12.19 -6.13
C ASN A 125 6.56 -12.98 -7.39
N SER A 126 5.97 -14.16 -7.60
CA SER A 126 6.34 -15.05 -8.71
C SER A 126 5.89 -14.54 -10.09
N ALA A 127 4.86 -13.70 -10.15
CA ALA A 127 4.33 -13.12 -11.40
C ALA A 127 4.71 -11.63 -11.59
N MET A 128 5.72 -11.13 -10.89
CA MET A 128 6.12 -9.72 -10.98
C MET A 128 6.57 -9.31 -12.38
N THR A 129 7.14 -10.22 -13.17
CA THR A 129 7.52 -9.98 -14.58
C THR A 129 6.34 -9.75 -15.52
N ASP A 130 5.14 -10.21 -15.14
CA ASP A 130 3.92 -10.00 -15.92
C ASP A 130 3.29 -8.64 -15.62
N LEU A 131 3.57 -8.07 -14.43
CA LEU A 131 3.08 -6.77 -13.98
C LEU A 131 4.06 -5.64 -14.29
N PHE A 132 5.37 -5.92 -14.23
CA PHE A 132 6.43 -4.94 -14.41
C PHE A 132 7.30 -5.29 -15.62
N PRO A 133 7.27 -4.46 -16.68
CA PRO A 133 8.25 -4.57 -17.76
C PRO A 133 9.66 -4.46 -17.20
N ASP A 134 10.56 -5.33 -17.68
CA ASP A 134 11.97 -5.31 -17.29
C ASP A 134 12.19 -5.43 -15.76
N PHE A 135 11.41 -6.30 -15.11
CA PHE A 135 11.43 -6.47 -13.65
C PHE A 135 12.83 -6.88 -13.12
N ASP A 136 13.61 -7.63 -13.88
CA ASP A 136 14.97 -8.03 -13.48
C ASP A 136 15.90 -6.83 -13.23
N ASN A 137 15.60 -5.68 -13.84
CA ASN A 137 16.33 -4.43 -13.68
C ASN A 137 15.54 -3.37 -12.88
N ILE A 138 14.47 -3.75 -12.17
CA ILE A 138 13.59 -2.80 -11.45
C ILE A 138 14.32 -1.94 -10.40
N GLN A 139 15.43 -2.44 -9.85
CA GLN A 139 16.25 -1.71 -8.88
C GLN A 139 17.24 -0.72 -9.52
N ASP A 140 17.36 -0.67 -10.84
CA ASP A 140 18.17 0.35 -11.52
C ASP A 140 17.62 1.75 -11.21
N GLY A 141 18.50 2.68 -10.87
CA GLY A 141 18.13 4.07 -10.60
C GLY A 141 17.62 4.83 -11.82
N GLN A 142 17.66 4.24 -13.02
CA GLN A 142 17.10 4.78 -14.26
C GLN A 142 15.90 3.98 -14.77
N TRP A 143 15.47 2.94 -14.04
CA TRP A 143 14.26 2.20 -14.38
C TRP A 143 13.04 3.14 -14.30
N GLY A 144 12.15 3.11 -15.29
CA GLY A 144 11.16 4.17 -15.49
C GLY A 144 9.85 3.73 -16.13
N TRP A 145 9.48 2.46 -16.01
CA TRP A 145 8.43 1.88 -16.86
C TRP A 145 7.01 1.98 -16.32
N MET A 146 6.84 2.20 -15.01
CA MET A 146 5.53 2.19 -14.35
C MET A 146 5.21 3.51 -13.63
N VAL A 147 4.05 3.58 -13.01
CA VAL A 147 3.53 4.72 -12.25
C VAL A 147 3.55 4.36 -10.77
N PHE A 148 4.13 5.20 -9.93
CA PHE A 148 4.23 4.97 -8.49
C PHE A 148 3.83 6.22 -7.72
N TYR A 149 2.96 6.06 -6.73
CA TYR A 149 2.67 7.10 -5.75
C TYR A 149 3.26 6.72 -4.39
N ALA A 150 3.92 7.67 -3.73
CA ALA A 150 4.51 7.48 -2.41
C ALA A 150 3.48 7.35 -1.27
N THR A 151 2.23 7.73 -1.54
CA THR A 151 1.12 7.73 -0.59
C THR A 151 -0.15 7.24 -1.28
N ASP A 152 -1.23 7.10 -0.51
CA ASP A 152 -2.57 7.02 -1.06
C ASP A 152 -2.78 8.24 -1.95
N SER A 153 -3.45 8.01 -3.08
CA SER A 153 -3.43 8.96 -4.19
C SER A 153 -4.71 8.96 -5.02
N ASN A 154 -5.65 8.05 -4.73
CA ASN A 154 -6.83 7.82 -5.57
C ASN A 154 -6.48 7.63 -7.05
N SER A 155 -5.38 6.92 -7.32
CA SER A 155 -4.78 6.80 -8.64
C SER A 155 -5.75 6.30 -9.70
N VAL A 156 -6.71 5.45 -9.29
CA VAL A 156 -7.65 4.83 -10.21
C VAL A 156 -8.98 5.58 -10.31
N ASP A 157 -9.48 6.15 -9.22
CA ASP A 157 -10.87 6.61 -9.10
C ASP A 157 -11.04 8.14 -9.05
N GLN A 158 -10.00 8.92 -8.70
CA GLN A 158 -10.09 10.40 -8.62
C GLN A 158 -8.93 11.11 -9.32
N ARG A 159 -8.41 10.54 -10.41
CA ARG A 159 -7.41 11.20 -11.25
C ARG A 159 -7.88 11.40 -12.68
N CYS A 160 -7.51 12.56 -13.24
CA CYS A 160 -7.67 12.83 -14.66
C CYS A 160 -6.39 12.53 -15.44
N ARG A 161 -6.53 11.92 -16.60
CA ARG A 161 -5.43 11.70 -17.55
C ARG A 161 -5.32 12.89 -18.49
N TYR A 162 -4.13 13.49 -18.61
CA TYR A 162 -3.90 14.54 -19.61
C TYR A 162 -3.77 13.94 -21.02
N LEU A 163 -4.53 14.46 -21.98
CA LEU A 163 -4.44 14.06 -23.39
C LEU A 163 -3.89 15.21 -24.23
N ALA A 164 -2.57 15.19 -24.46
CA ALA A 164 -1.89 16.22 -25.25
C ALA A 164 -2.52 16.42 -26.66
N SER A 165 -2.99 15.34 -27.29
CA SER A 165 -3.65 15.38 -28.60
C SER A 165 -4.97 16.17 -28.62
N ALA A 166 -5.64 16.29 -27.47
CA ALA A 166 -6.90 16.99 -27.31
C ALA A 166 -6.79 18.27 -26.46
N SER A 167 -5.60 18.57 -25.92
CA SER A 167 -5.34 19.75 -25.08
C SER A 167 -6.33 19.86 -23.91
N GLY A 168 -6.40 18.81 -23.09
CA GLY A 168 -7.22 18.78 -21.89
C GLY A 168 -7.13 17.45 -21.15
N TYR A 169 -8.06 17.24 -20.24
CA TYR A 169 -8.05 16.16 -19.26
C TYR A 169 -9.29 15.28 -19.39
N ASP A 170 -9.05 13.98 -19.54
CA ASP A 170 -10.06 12.95 -19.38
C ASP A 170 -10.22 12.65 -17.89
N CYS A 171 -11.36 13.01 -17.31
CA CYS A 171 -11.65 12.90 -15.89
C CYS A 171 -12.83 11.95 -15.65
N PRO A 172 -12.98 11.41 -14.42
CA PRO A 172 -14.18 10.67 -14.05
C PRO A 172 -15.46 11.49 -14.29
N GLY A 173 -16.26 11.07 -15.28
CA GLY A 173 -17.56 11.66 -15.60
C GLY A 173 -17.53 12.87 -16.55
N GLY A 174 -16.39 13.22 -17.14
CA GLY A 174 -16.35 14.31 -18.12
C GLY A 174 -14.95 14.80 -18.52
N TRP A 175 -14.95 15.85 -19.32
CA TRP A 175 -13.77 16.49 -19.90
C TRP A 175 -13.50 17.83 -19.25
N LEU A 176 -12.22 18.11 -18.95
CA LEU A 176 -11.78 19.42 -18.49
C LEU A 176 -10.75 19.99 -19.48
N ASP A 177 -11.09 21.11 -20.13
CA ASP A 177 -10.14 21.77 -21.04
C ASP A 177 -9.04 22.53 -20.26
N LEU A 178 -8.01 22.99 -20.98
CA LEU A 178 -6.91 23.77 -20.37
C LEU A 178 -7.33 25.14 -19.81
N SER A 179 -8.54 25.61 -20.13
CA SER A 179 -9.13 26.82 -19.54
C SER A 179 -9.97 26.52 -18.28
N SER A 180 -9.91 25.28 -17.79
CA SER A 180 -10.70 24.79 -16.66
C SER A 180 -12.22 24.81 -16.89
N ASN A 181 -12.66 24.72 -18.14
CA ASN A 181 -14.08 24.52 -18.46
C ASN A 181 -14.41 23.03 -18.40
N TRP A 182 -15.38 22.70 -17.55
CA TRP A 182 -15.90 21.35 -17.40
C TRP A 182 -17.02 21.05 -18.41
N VAL A 183 -16.95 19.89 -19.05
CA VAL A 183 -18.01 19.31 -19.87
C VAL A 183 -18.33 17.92 -19.35
N ALA A 184 -19.50 17.76 -18.73
CA ALA A 184 -19.96 16.46 -18.28
C ALA A 184 -20.15 15.52 -19.48
N ASP A 185 -19.49 14.37 -19.44
CA ASP A 185 -19.51 13.36 -20.51
C ASP A 185 -19.09 11.99 -19.95
N SER A 186 -19.99 11.03 -19.99
CA SER A 186 -19.75 9.67 -19.50
C SER A 186 -18.74 8.85 -20.30
N VAL A 187 -18.36 9.31 -21.51
CA VAL A 187 -17.30 8.67 -22.30
C VAL A 187 -15.94 8.88 -21.65
N HIS A 188 -15.75 9.99 -20.95
CA HIS A 188 -14.57 10.27 -20.16
C HIS A 188 -14.69 9.64 -18.78
N LYS A 189 -13.68 8.86 -18.42
CA LYS A 189 -13.71 7.98 -17.27
C LYS A 189 -12.52 8.18 -16.32
N GLY A 190 -11.51 8.96 -16.70
CA GLY A 190 -10.34 9.21 -15.87
C GLY A 190 -9.19 8.22 -16.05
N ALA A 191 -8.14 8.41 -15.27
CA ALA A 191 -6.86 7.72 -15.43
C ALA A 191 -6.93 6.20 -15.23
N GLY A 192 -7.86 5.70 -14.39
CA GLY A 192 -8.05 4.27 -14.15
C GLY A 192 -8.46 3.42 -15.37
N TYR A 193 -8.90 4.08 -16.46
CA TYR A 193 -9.36 3.42 -17.69
C TYR A 193 -8.32 3.37 -18.80
N TYR A 194 -7.08 3.76 -18.51
CA TYR A 194 -5.96 3.61 -19.42
C TYR A 194 -5.14 2.36 -19.06
N ALA A 195 -4.43 1.78 -20.02
CA ALA A 195 -3.54 0.65 -19.76
C ALA A 195 -2.42 1.06 -18.78
N ALA A 196 -1.99 0.14 -17.92
CA ALA A 196 -0.95 0.43 -16.93
C ALA A 196 0.36 0.96 -17.55
N GLY A 197 1.16 1.65 -16.73
CA GLY A 197 2.52 2.03 -17.07
C GLY A 197 2.73 3.51 -17.38
N ASN A 198 4.01 3.92 -17.41
CA ASN A 198 4.43 5.30 -17.58
C ASN A 198 4.03 5.85 -18.97
N PRO A 199 3.24 6.95 -19.04
CA PRO A 199 2.80 7.54 -20.31
C PRO A 199 3.92 8.18 -21.15
N TYR A 200 5.07 8.48 -20.55
CA TYR A 200 6.25 9.05 -21.22
C TYR A 200 7.26 7.98 -21.68
N ALA A 201 6.99 6.72 -21.39
CA ALA A 201 7.71 5.57 -21.93
C ALA A 201 6.83 4.87 -22.98
N THR A 202 6.51 3.60 -22.76
CA THR A 202 5.64 2.79 -23.63
C THR A 202 4.34 2.35 -22.94
N GLY A 203 4.05 2.88 -21.75
CA GLY A 203 2.85 2.55 -20.97
C GLY A 203 1.64 3.38 -21.38
N GLY A 204 0.45 2.98 -20.91
CA GLY A 204 -0.80 3.66 -21.25
C GLY A 204 -1.12 4.89 -20.39
N GLY A 205 -0.43 5.09 -19.27
CA GLY A 205 -0.77 6.12 -18.28
C GLY A 205 -1.90 5.74 -17.34
N GLY A 206 -2.22 4.45 -17.23
CA GLY A 206 -3.17 3.91 -16.26
C GLY A 206 -2.82 4.37 -14.85
N GLY A 207 -3.68 5.20 -14.28
CA GLY A 207 -3.53 5.85 -12.99
C GLY A 207 -2.54 7.02 -12.93
N ALA A 208 -1.79 7.33 -13.99
CA ALA A 208 -1.00 8.55 -14.07
C ALA A 208 -1.90 9.75 -14.35
N GLY A 209 -1.80 10.79 -13.53
CA GLY A 209 -2.58 11.99 -13.72
C GLY A 209 -2.66 12.89 -12.50
N CYS A 210 -3.44 13.96 -12.69
CA CYS A 210 -3.70 14.95 -11.65
C CYS A 210 -4.93 14.60 -10.83
N HIS A 211 -4.87 14.83 -9.52
CA HIS A 211 -6.02 14.65 -8.63
C HIS A 211 -7.20 15.54 -9.07
N PHE A 212 -8.41 14.98 -9.05
CA PHE A 212 -9.65 15.59 -9.52
C PHE A 212 -10.67 15.73 -8.40
N ALA A 213 -11.34 16.88 -8.30
CA ALA A 213 -12.50 17.04 -7.44
C ALA A 213 -13.78 16.69 -8.23
N PRO A 214 -14.48 15.57 -7.92
CA PRO A 214 -15.69 15.15 -8.64
C PRO A 214 -16.95 15.90 -8.20
N TYR A 215 -16.80 17.14 -7.70
CA TYR A 215 -17.88 17.97 -7.17
C TYR A 215 -17.66 19.43 -7.57
N ASP A 216 -18.75 20.21 -7.63
CA ASP A 216 -18.73 21.61 -8.04
C ASP A 216 -17.88 22.48 -7.07
N PRO A 217 -16.90 23.26 -7.57
CA PRO A 217 -16.44 23.31 -8.96
C PRO A 217 -15.61 22.10 -9.38
N TYR A 218 -16.01 21.44 -10.47
CA TYR A 218 -15.25 20.35 -11.08
C TYR A 218 -13.90 20.86 -11.60
N GLY A 219 -12.83 20.10 -11.37
CA GLY A 219 -11.51 20.50 -11.82
C GLY A 219 -10.35 19.79 -11.14
N ILE A 220 -9.14 20.09 -11.63
CA ILE A 220 -7.90 19.58 -11.05
C ILE A 220 -7.69 20.21 -9.69
N SER A 221 -7.72 19.39 -8.64
CA SER A 221 -7.59 19.80 -7.25
C SER A 221 -6.23 19.44 -6.63
N GLN A 222 -5.29 18.96 -7.46
CA GLN A 222 -3.89 18.72 -7.08
C GLN A 222 -3.28 19.97 -6.40
N THR A 223 -2.65 19.77 -5.24
CA THR A 223 -2.00 20.85 -4.48
C THR A 223 -0.76 21.34 -5.23
N ASP A 224 -0.62 22.67 -5.35
CA ASP A 224 0.61 23.30 -5.81
C ASP A 224 1.46 23.75 -4.62
N ALA A 225 2.78 23.78 -4.77
CA ALA A 225 3.70 24.46 -3.86
C ALA A 225 4.96 24.87 -4.62
N TYR A 226 5.21 26.18 -4.74
CA TYR A 226 6.34 26.71 -5.52
C TYR A 226 7.48 27.13 -4.59
N ASP A 227 8.68 26.58 -4.81
CA ASP A 227 9.88 27.02 -4.10
C ASP A 227 10.38 28.39 -4.62
N ALA A 228 11.47 28.91 -4.03
CA ALA A 228 12.05 30.19 -4.44
C ALA A 228 12.64 30.18 -5.87
N ASN A 229 12.89 29.01 -6.45
CA ASN A 229 13.37 28.83 -7.82
C ASN A 229 12.22 28.65 -8.82
N GLY A 230 10.97 28.60 -8.34
CA GLY A 230 9.78 28.37 -9.16
C GLY A 230 9.48 26.90 -9.42
N ASN A 231 10.13 25.96 -8.73
CA ASN A 231 9.82 24.54 -8.82
C ASN A 231 8.53 24.23 -8.05
N ASN A 232 7.52 23.71 -8.75
CA ASN A 232 6.29 23.19 -8.14
C ASN A 232 6.48 21.73 -7.65
N LEU A 233 5.57 21.20 -6.83
CA LEU A 233 5.53 19.78 -6.44
C LEU A 233 5.43 18.83 -7.64
N VAL A 234 4.74 19.28 -8.68
CA VAL A 234 4.56 18.58 -9.96
C VAL A 234 5.29 19.31 -11.09
N GLU A 235 5.82 18.60 -12.08
CA GLU A 235 6.57 19.22 -13.20
C GLU A 235 5.78 19.43 -14.49
N ASP A 236 4.68 18.71 -14.70
CA ASP A 236 4.00 18.66 -15.98
C ASP A 236 2.47 18.59 -15.88
N SER A 237 1.81 18.51 -17.04
CA SER A 237 0.36 18.40 -17.14
C SER A 237 -0.18 17.06 -16.66
N ASP A 238 0.64 16.02 -16.51
CA ASP A 238 0.25 14.72 -15.96
C ASP A 238 0.44 14.64 -14.45
N CYS A 239 0.87 15.74 -13.80
CA CYS A 239 1.17 15.78 -12.39
C CYS A 239 2.23 14.75 -11.96
N GLN A 240 3.22 14.52 -12.81
CA GLN A 240 4.45 13.82 -12.43
C GLN A 240 5.17 14.64 -11.34
N CYS A 241 5.77 13.97 -10.37
CA CYS A 241 6.59 14.63 -9.35
C CYS A 241 7.73 15.40 -10.00
N ASN A 242 8.00 16.60 -9.51
CA ASN A 242 9.07 17.41 -10.07
C ASN A 242 10.45 16.86 -9.71
N TYR A 243 11.19 16.39 -10.71
CA TYR A 243 12.49 15.75 -10.52
C TYR A 243 13.60 16.74 -10.13
N ALA A 244 13.31 18.05 -10.06
CA ALA A 244 14.18 19.01 -9.37
C ALA A 244 14.45 18.62 -7.90
N PHE A 245 13.56 17.85 -7.26
CA PHE A 245 13.72 17.36 -5.89
C PHE A 245 14.31 15.94 -5.80
N SER A 246 14.61 15.29 -6.92
CA SER A 246 15.00 13.86 -6.94
C SER A 246 16.32 13.55 -6.21
N SER A 247 17.22 14.53 -6.10
CA SER A 247 18.44 14.38 -5.30
C SER A 247 18.17 14.31 -3.79
N ASN A 248 17.03 14.85 -3.34
CA ASN A 248 16.63 14.89 -1.94
C ASN A 248 15.12 15.11 -1.80
N TRP A 249 14.35 14.02 -1.77
CA TRP A 249 12.89 14.07 -1.67
C TRP A 249 12.36 14.74 -0.38
N ASP A 250 13.22 14.95 0.63
CA ASP A 250 12.89 15.77 1.81
C ASP A 250 12.61 17.24 1.45
N GLU A 251 13.24 17.76 0.38
CA GLU A 251 12.99 19.11 -0.13
C GLU A 251 11.58 19.22 -0.73
N TRP A 252 11.06 18.16 -1.35
CA TRP A 252 9.68 18.11 -1.81
C TRP A 252 8.70 18.27 -0.64
N VAL A 253 8.93 17.52 0.45
CA VAL A 253 8.08 17.59 1.65
C VAL A 253 8.20 18.96 2.32
N THR A 254 9.41 19.50 2.41
CA THR A 254 9.65 20.84 2.95
C THR A 254 8.95 21.90 2.11
N ASN A 255 9.02 21.81 0.78
CA ASN A 255 8.35 22.73 -0.13
C ASN A 255 6.82 22.65 0.02
N TRP A 256 6.27 21.44 0.14
CA TRP A 256 4.84 21.26 0.42
C TRP A 256 4.42 21.94 1.73
N ILE A 257 5.12 21.69 2.83
CA ILE A 257 4.81 22.29 4.14
C ILE A 257 4.89 23.81 4.10
N MET A 258 5.92 24.36 3.46
CA MET A 258 6.22 25.79 3.50
C MET A 258 5.44 26.62 2.48
N ASN A 259 5.15 26.05 1.32
CA ASN A 259 4.68 26.79 0.15
C ASN A 259 3.37 26.25 -0.45
N ALA A 260 2.70 25.28 0.20
CA ALA A 260 1.40 24.79 -0.28
C ALA A 260 0.43 25.94 -0.55
N ALA A 261 -0.02 26.01 -1.80
CA ALA A 261 -0.90 27.02 -2.31
C ALA A 261 -2.12 26.32 -2.93
N PRO A 262 -3.30 26.39 -2.29
CA PRO A 262 -4.50 25.82 -2.88
C PRO A 262 -4.88 26.58 -4.14
N LYS A 263 -5.37 25.86 -5.15
CA LYS A 263 -5.95 26.51 -6.33
C LYS A 263 -7.17 27.34 -5.93
N ALA A 264 -7.47 28.40 -6.67
CA ALA A 264 -8.53 29.35 -6.32
C ALA A 264 -9.89 28.70 -6.06
N ALA A 265 -10.26 27.71 -6.89
CA ALA A 265 -11.49 26.93 -6.77
C ALA A 265 -11.54 26.03 -5.52
N TYR A 266 -10.37 25.71 -4.94
CA TYR A 266 -10.21 24.80 -3.81
C TYR A 266 -9.53 25.49 -2.63
N SER A 267 -9.80 26.78 -2.41
CA SER A 267 -9.19 27.58 -1.34
C SER A 267 -9.40 27.04 0.08
N TRP A 268 -10.35 26.13 0.25
CA TRP A 268 -10.59 25.34 1.47
C TRP A 268 -9.42 24.41 1.82
N GLN A 269 -8.64 23.97 0.82
CA GLN A 269 -7.39 23.23 0.98
C GLN A 269 -6.26 24.11 1.53
N GLY A 270 -6.54 25.13 2.35
CA GLY A 270 -5.55 26.06 2.87
C GLY A 270 -4.57 25.41 3.86
N TRP A 271 -3.94 24.30 3.48
CA TRP A 271 -3.05 23.47 4.25
C TRP A 271 -2.02 24.33 4.97
N PHE A 272 -1.73 23.94 6.20
CA PHE A 272 -0.77 24.61 7.07
C PHE A 272 -1.14 26.04 7.47
N LYS A 273 -2.26 26.64 7.03
CA LYS A 273 -2.78 27.89 7.62
C LYS A 273 -3.06 27.75 9.10
N GLU A 274 -3.41 26.54 9.55
CA GLU A 274 -3.60 26.17 10.95
C GLU A 274 -2.41 25.38 11.53
N GLY A 275 -1.26 25.41 10.83
CA GLY A 275 0.01 24.81 11.25
C GLY A 275 0.25 23.37 10.81
N LYS A 276 -0.79 22.58 10.53
CA LYS A 276 -0.71 21.16 10.10
C LYS A 276 -1.85 20.80 9.15
N ALA A 277 -1.71 19.77 8.33
CA ALA A 277 -2.71 19.28 7.37
C ALA A 277 -3.28 17.89 7.80
N PRO A 278 -4.52 17.55 7.44
CA PRO A 278 -5.05 16.20 7.67
C PRO A 278 -4.38 15.17 6.75
N SER A 279 -4.46 13.88 7.06
CA SER A 279 -3.76 12.85 6.27
C SER A 279 -4.21 12.78 4.81
N PHE A 280 -5.52 12.95 4.53
CA PHE A 280 -6.04 12.98 3.15
C PHE A 280 -5.50 14.17 2.32
N ALA A 281 -4.85 15.16 2.93
CA ALA A 281 -4.18 16.21 2.16
C ALA A 281 -3.03 15.65 1.31
N LEU A 282 -2.47 14.50 1.69
CA LEU A 282 -1.49 13.78 0.87
C LEU A 282 -2.11 13.25 -0.41
N ASP A 283 -3.36 12.76 -0.41
CA ASP A 283 -4.04 12.29 -1.63
C ASP A 283 -4.06 13.39 -2.71
N LEU A 284 -4.30 14.63 -2.27
CA LEU A 284 -4.33 15.82 -3.11
C LEU A 284 -2.93 16.37 -3.44
N ALA A 285 -1.91 16.09 -2.63
CA ALA A 285 -0.54 16.52 -2.86
C ALA A 285 0.28 15.49 -3.67
N ALA A 286 -0.15 14.23 -3.65
CA ALA A 286 0.54 13.10 -4.25
C ALA A 286 0.69 13.28 -5.76
N CYS A 287 1.94 13.25 -6.19
CA CYS A 287 2.37 13.21 -7.58
C CYS A 287 2.90 11.81 -7.89
N TRP A 288 2.91 11.43 -9.16
CA TRP A 288 3.44 10.12 -9.55
C TRP A 288 4.90 10.19 -9.95
N MET A 289 5.58 9.06 -9.78
CA MET A 289 7.00 8.86 -10.09
C MET A 289 7.11 7.65 -11.00
N ASN A 290 8.23 7.52 -11.71
CA ASN A 290 8.46 6.40 -12.62
C ASN A 290 9.41 5.32 -12.08
N ASN A 291 10.04 5.56 -10.94
CA ASN A 291 11.03 4.68 -10.32
C ASN A 291 10.63 4.30 -8.88
N PRO A 292 10.67 3.01 -8.48
CA PRO A 292 10.33 2.60 -7.12
C PRO A 292 11.28 3.17 -6.07
N ARG A 293 12.56 3.38 -6.39
CA ARG A 293 13.54 3.98 -5.47
C ARG A 293 13.13 5.40 -5.10
N ASP A 294 12.66 6.18 -6.06
CA ASP A 294 12.18 7.54 -5.81
C ASP A 294 10.91 7.51 -4.95
N MET A 295 9.97 6.61 -5.26
CA MET A 295 8.77 6.39 -4.45
C MET A 295 9.10 6.05 -3.00
N ILE A 296 10.05 5.13 -2.78
CA ILE A 296 10.50 4.73 -1.44
C ILE A 296 11.11 5.92 -0.70
N ASN A 297 11.98 6.69 -1.36
CA ASN A 297 12.60 7.85 -0.74
C ASN A 297 11.58 8.93 -0.37
N LEU A 298 10.63 9.23 -1.25
CA LEU A 298 9.58 10.21 -0.97
C LEU A 298 8.63 9.71 0.13
N GLN A 299 8.20 8.45 0.11
CA GLN A 299 7.34 7.88 1.16
C GLN A 299 8.03 7.92 2.52
N ASN A 300 9.33 7.58 2.55
CA ASN A 300 10.13 7.67 3.77
C ASN A 300 10.28 9.12 4.24
N ALA A 301 10.51 10.08 3.35
CA ALA A 301 10.59 11.49 3.69
C ALA A 301 9.26 11.99 4.31
N VAL A 302 8.12 11.67 3.69
CA VAL A 302 6.79 12.01 4.21
C VAL A 302 6.57 11.41 5.61
N TRP A 303 6.97 10.15 5.82
CA TRP A 303 6.88 9.48 7.10
C TRP A 303 7.79 10.10 8.17
N TYR A 304 9.05 10.38 7.86
CA TYR A 304 9.98 10.99 8.82
C TYR A 304 9.55 12.41 9.20
N ARG A 305 8.96 13.14 8.26
CA ARG A 305 8.40 14.48 8.44
C ARG A 305 6.98 14.49 8.98
N ARG A 306 6.40 13.33 9.35
CA ARG A 306 5.01 13.24 9.80
C ARG A 306 4.65 14.29 10.85
N TYR A 307 5.47 14.45 11.88
CA TYR A 307 5.30 15.44 12.95
C TYR A 307 5.29 16.88 12.46
N ASP A 308 5.93 17.17 11.33
CA ASP A 308 6.03 18.50 10.74
C ASP A 308 4.77 18.85 9.94
N TRP A 309 4.06 17.87 9.39
CA TRP A 309 2.93 18.16 8.51
C TRP A 309 1.56 17.72 9.05
N SER A 310 1.41 16.59 9.76
CA SER A 310 0.05 16.08 10.05
C SER A 310 -0.60 16.71 11.27
N SER A 311 -1.91 16.95 11.18
CA SER A 311 -2.75 17.42 12.27
C SER A 311 -3.13 16.31 13.25
N GLN A 312 -2.98 15.04 12.84
CA GLN A 312 -3.36 13.87 13.63
C GLN A 312 -4.84 13.89 14.05
N MET A 313 -5.70 14.55 13.27
CA MET A 313 -7.14 14.61 13.53
C MET A 313 -7.93 13.63 12.66
N LEU A 314 -7.33 13.14 11.58
CA LEU A 314 -8.00 12.25 10.64
C LEU A 314 -7.02 11.23 10.01
N PRO A 315 -6.95 10.01 10.56
CA PRO A 315 -7.55 9.59 11.83
C PRO A 315 -6.90 10.30 13.03
N VAL A 316 -7.62 10.34 14.17
CA VAL A 316 -7.12 10.86 15.43
C VAL A 316 -5.97 9.98 15.94
N SER A 317 -4.82 10.59 16.17
CA SER A 317 -3.66 9.94 16.81
C SER A 317 -2.97 10.91 17.77
N SER A 318 -2.21 10.40 18.74
CA SER A 318 -1.40 11.23 19.64
C SER A 318 0.04 11.40 19.17
N TRP A 319 0.49 10.50 18.28
CA TRP A 319 1.90 10.27 17.91
C TRP A 319 2.89 10.50 19.05
N ASP A 320 2.59 10.00 20.24
CA ASP A 320 3.42 10.09 21.43
C ASP A 320 4.75 9.31 21.34
N GLY A 321 5.21 8.98 20.13
CA GLY A 321 6.37 8.16 19.85
C GLY A 321 6.12 6.66 20.00
N THR A 322 4.98 6.23 20.56
CA THR A 322 4.72 4.79 20.73
C THR A 322 4.37 4.13 19.40
N PRO A 323 4.80 2.86 19.19
CA PRO A 323 4.41 2.10 18.00
C PRO A 323 2.89 1.99 17.81
N LEU A 324 2.12 1.91 18.91
CA LEU A 324 0.66 1.82 18.88
C LEU A 324 0.01 3.03 18.19
N ASN A 325 0.42 4.25 18.53
CA ASN A 325 -0.14 5.47 17.94
C ASN A 325 0.34 5.71 16.49
N GLN A 326 1.49 5.14 16.12
CA GLN A 326 2.00 5.19 14.75
C GLN A 326 1.18 4.34 13.77
N ARG A 327 0.52 3.27 14.24
CA ARG A 327 -0.36 2.40 13.43
C ARG A 327 -1.41 3.16 12.63
N LEU A 328 -1.92 4.26 13.19
CA LEU A 328 -3.00 5.06 12.60
C LEU A 328 -2.53 5.93 11.43
N TYR A 329 -1.30 5.75 10.95
CA TYR A 329 -0.77 6.49 9.83
C TYR A 329 -1.44 6.08 8.52
N TRP A 330 -2.18 7.01 7.93
CA TRP A 330 -2.72 6.91 6.58
C TRP A 330 -1.69 7.43 5.57
N GLY A 331 -0.94 6.51 4.96
CA GLY A 331 0.09 6.83 3.97
C GLY A 331 0.83 5.62 3.41
N TRP A 332 0.10 4.57 2.99
CA TRP A 332 0.66 3.49 2.18
C TRP A 332 0.95 3.98 0.76
N ASN A 333 1.88 3.37 0.03
CA ASN A 333 2.07 3.71 -1.39
C ASN A 333 0.97 3.08 -2.26
N GLU A 334 0.73 3.68 -3.42
CA GLU A 334 -0.29 3.23 -4.35
C GLU A 334 0.28 3.11 -5.76
N ILE A 335 0.21 1.90 -6.31
CA ILE A 335 0.77 1.53 -7.61
C ILE A 335 -0.40 1.05 -8.49
N PRO A 336 -0.85 1.83 -9.49
CA PRO A 336 -1.84 1.38 -10.44
C PRO A 336 -1.22 0.31 -11.36
N VAL A 337 -1.77 -0.89 -11.34
CA VAL A 337 -1.28 -2.05 -12.10
C VAL A 337 -2.38 -2.67 -12.95
N ASP A 338 -1.99 -3.44 -13.97
CA ASP A 338 -2.93 -4.11 -14.87
C ASP A 338 -3.88 -5.02 -14.08
N ARG A 339 -5.17 -4.72 -14.18
CA ARG A 339 -6.20 -5.42 -13.41
C ARG A 339 -6.30 -6.88 -13.78
N VAL A 340 -6.33 -7.18 -15.08
CA VAL A 340 -6.50 -8.55 -15.57
C VAL A 340 -5.39 -9.44 -15.02
N THR A 341 -4.17 -8.92 -15.00
CA THR A 341 -2.99 -9.65 -14.51
C THR A 341 -3.03 -9.80 -12.99
N ILE A 342 -3.25 -8.73 -12.21
CA ILE A 342 -3.17 -8.83 -10.74
C ILE A 342 -4.37 -9.55 -10.10
N ASP A 343 -5.57 -9.43 -10.67
CA ASP A 343 -6.77 -10.10 -10.15
C ASP A 343 -6.86 -11.57 -10.63
N THR A 344 -5.98 -12.02 -11.52
CA THR A 344 -5.91 -13.42 -11.96
C THR A 344 -5.26 -14.28 -10.86
N ALA A 345 -6.06 -15.17 -10.28
CA ALA A 345 -5.63 -15.95 -9.11
C ALA A 345 -4.39 -16.81 -9.33
N THR A 346 -4.13 -17.28 -10.55
CA THR A 346 -2.92 -18.07 -10.88
C THR A 346 -1.62 -17.28 -10.73
N ASN A 347 -1.71 -15.95 -10.61
CA ASN A 347 -0.57 -15.07 -10.38
C ASN A 347 -0.32 -14.82 -8.88
N TRP A 348 -1.18 -15.31 -7.99
CA TRP A 348 -1.04 -15.12 -6.55
C TRP A 348 -0.14 -16.19 -5.92
N ASP A 349 0.83 -15.77 -5.11
CA ASP A 349 1.64 -16.69 -4.33
C ASP A 349 0.87 -17.21 -3.11
N ALA A 350 0.15 -16.31 -2.43
CA ALA A 350 -0.68 -16.60 -1.26
C ALA A 350 -1.75 -15.53 -1.06
N VAL A 351 -2.81 -15.89 -0.31
CA VAL A 351 -3.57 -14.90 0.47
C VAL A 351 -2.78 -14.64 1.75
N PHE A 352 -2.79 -13.42 2.27
CA PHE A 352 -2.19 -13.13 3.56
C PHE A 352 -3.08 -12.29 4.46
N ILE A 353 -2.85 -12.46 5.75
CA ILE A 353 -3.46 -11.71 6.84
C ILE A 353 -2.39 -10.75 7.36
N LYS A 354 -2.53 -9.46 7.06
CA LYS A 354 -1.70 -8.42 7.65
C LYS A 354 -2.19 -8.13 9.06
N MET A 355 -1.31 -8.32 10.04
CA MET A 355 -1.58 -7.92 11.41
C MET A 355 -1.55 -6.39 11.55
N PRO A 356 -2.33 -5.79 12.46
CA PRO A 356 -2.13 -4.40 12.83
C PRO A 356 -0.73 -4.19 13.41
N ALA A 357 -0.04 -3.14 12.99
CA ALA A 357 1.30 -2.84 13.48
C ALA A 357 1.30 -2.52 14.99
N ALA A 358 2.20 -3.10 15.77
CA ALA A 358 2.21 -3.06 17.24
C ALA A 358 0.97 -3.69 17.93
N VAL A 359 0.28 -4.67 17.33
CA VAL A 359 -0.92 -5.29 17.93
C VAL A 359 -0.64 -5.93 19.30
N CYS A 360 0.57 -6.42 19.54
CA CYS A 360 1.01 -6.96 20.82
C CYS A 360 1.70 -5.89 21.69
N ASP A 361 1.05 -4.72 21.86
CA ASP A 361 1.55 -3.60 22.67
C ASP A 361 2.94 -3.07 22.24
N GLY A 362 3.26 -3.18 20.94
CA GLY A 362 4.53 -2.71 20.38
C GLY A 362 5.71 -3.64 20.60
N SER A 363 5.47 -4.92 20.92
CA SER A 363 6.52 -5.94 20.85
C SER A 363 6.86 -6.30 19.39
N ASP A 364 8.05 -6.85 19.16
CA ASP A 364 8.48 -7.39 17.86
C ASP A 364 7.83 -8.76 17.53
N SER A 365 6.73 -9.11 18.20
CA SER A 365 6.10 -10.43 18.13
C SER A 365 4.62 -10.36 17.80
N ASP A 366 4.25 -9.37 16.99
CA ASP A 366 2.88 -9.14 16.54
C ASP A 366 2.28 -10.39 15.92
N ASN A 367 1.17 -10.85 16.48
CA ASN A 367 0.52 -12.09 16.08
C ASN A 367 -1.00 -12.07 16.30
N VAL A 368 -1.69 -13.04 15.70
CA VAL A 368 -3.17 -13.10 15.65
C VAL A 368 -3.82 -13.20 17.03
N TRP A 369 -3.13 -13.75 18.01
CA TRP A 369 -3.64 -13.91 19.38
C TRP A 369 -3.66 -12.59 20.16
N CYS A 370 -2.94 -11.56 19.70
CA CYS A 370 -2.99 -10.22 20.28
C CYS A 370 -4.20 -9.42 19.81
N LEU A 371 -4.93 -9.88 18.78
CA LEU A 371 -6.22 -9.29 18.46
C LEU A 371 -7.20 -9.52 19.60
N THR A 372 -8.00 -8.50 19.91
CA THR A 372 -9.13 -8.63 20.82
C THR A 372 -10.10 -9.71 20.31
N THR A 373 -10.93 -10.28 21.18
CA THR A 373 -11.97 -11.25 20.75
C THR A 373 -12.84 -10.70 19.62
N GLY A 374 -13.20 -9.41 19.69
CA GLY A 374 -13.91 -8.72 18.62
C GLY A 374 -13.08 -8.63 17.33
N GLY A 375 -11.80 -8.25 17.42
CA GLY A 375 -10.90 -8.17 16.26
C GLY A 375 -10.68 -9.53 15.58
N GLN A 376 -10.60 -10.63 16.34
CA GLN A 376 -10.59 -11.98 15.77
C GLN A 376 -11.93 -12.35 15.11
N GLY A 377 -13.05 -11.85 15.65
CA GLY A 377 -14.36 -11.97 15.02
C GLY A 377 -14.48 -11.19 13.70
N VAL A 378 -13.85 -10.02 13.61
CA VAL A 378 -13.74 -9.27 12.35
C VAL A 378 -12.91 -10.04 11.33
N LEU A 379 -11.76 -10.60 11.74
CA LEU A 379 -10.95 -11.45 10.87
C LEU A 379 -11.75 -12.67 10.35
N GLU A 380 -12.54 -13.31 11.21
CA GLU A 380 -13.42 -14.41 10.80
C GLU A 380 -14.49 -13.95 9.78
N ARG A 381 -15.08 -12.76 9.96
CA ARG A 381 -16.04 -12.15 9.03
C ARG A 381 -15.40 -11.82 7.68
N ASP A 382 -14.19 -11.28 7.69
CA ASP A 382 -13.45 -11.00 6.46
C ASP A 382 -13.11 -12.31 5.72
N LEU A 383 -12.63 -13.34 6.43
CA LEU A 383 -12.41 -14.67 5.85
C LEU A 383 -13.68 -15.24 5.22
N ASP A 384 -14.84 -15.04 5.85
CA ASP A 384 -16.12 -15.46 5.28
C ASP A 384 -16.45 -14.74 3.97
N THR A 385 -16.12 -13.45 3.89
CA THR A 385 -16.29 -12.66 2.66
C THR A 385 -15.36 -13.18 1.57
N TRP A 386 -14.10 -13.49 1.89
CA TRP A 386 -13.14 -14.05 0.92
C TRP A 386 -13.53 -15.44 0.42
N VAL A 387 -14.00 -16.32 1.32
CA VAL A 387 -14.43 -17.68 0.97
C VAL A 387 -15.71 -17.64 0.14
N SER A 388 -16.68 -16.79 0.50
CA SER A 388 -17.95 -16.69 -0.24
C SER A 388 -17.82 -16.06 -1.64
N ASN A 389 -16.76 -15.29 -1.89
CA ASN A 389 -16.44 -14.73 -3.21
C ASN A 389 -15.46 -15.61 -4.01
N ASP A 390 -15.14 -16.81 -3.54
CA ASP A 390 -14.17 -17.73 -4.15
C ASP A 390 -12.75 -17.15 -4.29
N PHE A 391 -12.41 -16.10 -3.53
CA PHE A 391 -11.06 -15.54 -3.49
C PHE A 391 -10.10 -16.41 -2.67
N LEU A 392 -10.64 -17.18 -1.74
CA LEU A 392 -9.90 -18.10 -0.89
C LEU A 392 -10.69 -19.40 -0.78
N LEU A 393 -10.04 -20.53 -1.08
CA LEU A 393 -10.65 -21.85 -0.90
C LEU A 393 -10.27 -22.40 0.47
N VAL A 394 -11.12 -23.25 1.04
CA VAL A 394 -10.86 -23.89 2.33
C VAL A 394 -10.40 -25.33 2.12
N GLY A 395 -9.44 -25.78 2.92
CA GLY A 395 -9.06 -27.19 3.04
C GLY A 395 -7.69 -27.54 2.47
N ALA A 396 -7.03 -28.52 3.08
CA ALA A 396 -5.69 -28.97 2.67
C ALA A 396 -5.61 -29.43 1.19
N SER A 397 -6.71 -29.94 0.64
CA SER A 397 -6.77 -30.38 -0.77
C SER A 397 -6.64 -29.23 -1.78
N ASN A 398 -6.90 -27.99 -1.36
CA ASN A 398 -6.84 -26.78 -2.20
C ASN A 398 -5.50 -26.03 -2.03
N LEU A 399 -4.52 -26.63 -1.36
CA LEU A 399 -3.23 -25.98 -1.07
C LEU A 399 -2.45 -25.63 -2.35
N GLY A 400 -2.52 -26.52 -3.35
CA GLY A 400 -1.86 -26.36 -4.65
C GLY A 400 -2.69 -25.68 -5.73
N THR A 401 -3.92 -25.24 -5.44
CA THR A 401 -4.79 -24.57 -6.42
C THR A 401 -4.66 -23.05 -6.33
N ARG A 402 -5.12 -22.34 -7.36
CA ARG A 402 -5.13 -20.87 -7.41
C ARG A 402 -6.43 -20.39 -8.10
N PRO A 403 -7.39 -19.77 -7.36
CA PRO A 403 -7.34 -19.51 -5.93
C PRO A 403 -7.26 -20.83 -5.14
N GLY A 404 -6.66 -20.77 -3.95
CA GLY A 404 -6.39 -21.95 -3.13
C GLY A 404 -6.57 -21.65 -1.67
N SER A 405 -6.13 -22.57 -0.82
CA SER A 405 -6.21 -22.40 0.64
C SER A 405 -4.94 -21.86 1.28
N TYR A 406 -3.87 -21.64 0.50
CA TYR A 406 -2.60 -21.16 1.03
C TYR A 406 -2.76 -19.75 1.60
N ILE A 407 -2.60 -19.64 2.92
CA ILE A 407 -2.76 -18.40 3.67
C ILE A 407 -1.59 -18.21 4.61
N ILE A 408 -1.04 -17.00 4.67
CA ILE A 408 0.08 -16.65 5.55
C ILE A 408 -0.26 -15.41 6.36
N TYR A 409 0.62 -15.06 7.30
CA TYR A 409 0.50 -13.83 8.08
C TYR A 409 1.63 -12.88 7.71
N MET A 410 1.39 -11.58 7.82
CA MET A 410 2.42 -10.54 7.80
C MET A 410 2.41 -9.82 9.15
N THR A 411 3.59 -9.64 9.70
CA THR A 411 3.83 -8.90 10.93
C THR A 411 4.72 -7.69 10.66
N ASP A 412 4.53 -6.63 11.44
CA ASP A 412 5.34 -5.42 11.43
C ASP A 412 6.15 -5.36 12.74
N SER A 413 7.43 -5.00 12.66
CA SER A 413 8.30 -4.75 13.81
C SER A 413 9.01 -3.41 13.65
N ILE A 414 9.42 -2.81 14.77
CA ILE A 414 10.11 -1.51 14.74
C ILE A 414 11.58 -1.70 15.09
N THR A 415 12.45 -1.26 14.19
CA THR A 415 13.90 -1.29 14.44
C THR A 415 14.29 -0.22 15.46
N ALA A 416 15.51 -0.31 16.00
CA ALA A 416 16.04 0.69 16.93
C ALA A 416 16.12 2.12 16.35
N SER A 417 16.14 2.28 15.02
CA SER A 417 16.09 3.59 14.36
C SER A 417 14.67 4.15 14.21
N GLY A 418 13.64 3.41 14.64
CA GLY A 418 12.23 3.77 14.46
C GLY A 418 11.69 3.46 13.06
N ALA A 419 12.44 2.72 12.23
CA ALA A 419 11.95 2.24 10.95
C ALA A 419 11.14 0.96 11.10
N TRP A 420 9.97 0.92 10.47
CA TRP A 420 9.12 -0.28 10.41
C TRP A 420 9.65 -1.29 9.41
N THR A 421 9.73 -2.55 9.81
CA THR A 421 10.12 -3.70 8.99
C THR A 421 9.04 -4.76 9.02
N ARG A 422 8.96 -5.55 7.96
CA ARG A 422 7.92 -6.55 7.74
C ARG A 422 8.51 -7.93 7.62
N SER A 423 7.72 -8.93 8.03
CA SER A 423 8.02 -10.33 7.83
C SER A 423 6.75 -11.14 7.60
N PHE A 424 6.83 -12.07 6.66
CA PHE A 424 5.83 -13.10 6.41
C PHE A 424 6.12 -14.34 7.25
N TYR A 425 5.08 -14.93 7.81
CA TYR A 425 5.20 -16.10 8.66
C TYR A 425 3.90 -16.92 8.66
N CYS A 426 3.95 -18.05 9.35
CA CYS A 426 2.88 -19.03 9.47
C CYS A 426 2.64 -19.30 10.95
N GLN A 427 1.37 -19.46 11.32
CA GLN A 427 0.97 -19.83 12.68
C GLN A 427 -0.37 -20.56 12.64
N ASP A 428 -0.57 -21.44 13.62
CA ASP A 428 -1.90 -21.99 13.91
C ASP A 428 -2.78 -20.91 14.55
N TRP A 429 -4.05 -20.90 14.15
CA TRP A 429 -5.08 -20.05 14.72
C TRP A 429 -6.43 -20.73 14.59
N GLN A 430 -7.32 -20.46 15.54
CA GLN A 430 -8.71 -20.88 15.46
C GLN A 430 -9.62 -19.67 15.68
N SER A 431 -10.54 -19.49 14.75
CA SER A 431 -11.55 -18.42 14.82
C SER A 431 -12.43 -18.53 16.06
N PRO A 432 -12.95 -17.41 16.62
CA PRO A 432 -13.76 -17.41 17.83
C PRO A 432 -15.01 -18.30 17.76
N SER A 433 -15.69 -18.38 16.60
CA SER A 433 -16.85 -19.27 16.45
C SER A 433 -16.44 -20.74 16.28
N GLY A 434 -15.20 -20.98 15.89
CA GLY A 434 -14.68 -22.28 15.49
C GLY A 434 -15.00 -22.66 14.04
N LYS A 435 -15.46 -21.72 13.20
CA LYS A 435 -15.78 -21.93 11.78
C LYS A 435 -14.53 -22.15 10.90
N TYR A 436 -13.50 -21.35 11.14
CA TYR A 436 -12.22 -21.42 10.43
C TYR A 436 -11.05 -21.69 11.37
N LYS A 437 -9.98 -22.29 10.83
CA LYS A 437 -8.66 -22.36 11.45
C LYS A 437 -7.57 -22.21 10.41
N THR A 438 -6.44 -21.62 10.77
CA THR A 438 -5.20 -21.78 9.99
C THR A 438 -4.41 -22.95 10.54
N VAL A 439 -3.82 -23.73 9.65
CA VAL A 439 -2.98 -24.88 10.00
C VAL A 439 -1.58 -24.65 9.46
N PHE A 440 -0.59 -24.61 10.36
CA PHE A 440 0.82 -24.57 10.03
C PHE A 440 1.42 -25.98 10.05
N VAL A 441 2.08 -26.34 8.95
CA VAL A 441 2.89 -27.56 8.85
C VAL A 441 4.35 -27.12 8.76
N PRO A 442 5.18 -27.42 9.76
CA PRO A 442 6.57 -26.97 9.78
C PRO A 442 7.40 -27.63 8.67
N VAL A 443 8.48 -26.94 8.30
CA VAL A 443 9.54 -27.51 7.47
C VAL A 443 10.28 -28.56 8.29
N THR A 444 10.40 -29.77 7.74
CA THR A 444 11.12 -30.89 8.34
C THR A 444 11.99 -31.59 7.29
N THR A 445 12.79 -32.57 7.69
CA THR A 445 13.59 -33.36 6.74
C THR A 445 12.72 -34.14 5.74
N SER A 446 11.49 -34.51 6.11
CA SER A 446 10.53 -35.20 5.23
C SER A 446 9.56 -34.26 4.51
N ASN A 447 9.37 -33.04 5.02
CA ASN A 447 8.59 -31.97 4.37
C ASN A 447 9.45 -30.71 4.23
N GLN A 448 10.19 -30.60 3.13
CA GLN A 448 11.13 -29.50 2.92
C GLN A 448 10.45 -28.16 2.60
N TYR A 449 9.14 -28.17 2.33
CA TYR A 449 8.41 -26.97 1.91
C TYR A 449 7.63 -26.32 3.07
N GLY A 450 7.16 -27.11 4.03
CA GLY A 450 6.16 -26.67 4.99
C GLY A 450 4.83 -26.31 4.32
N ALA A 451 3.87 -25.82 5.08
CA ALA A 451 2.61 -25.29 4.56
C ALA A 451 1.92 -24.38 5.58
N CYS A 452 1.11 -23.45 5.10
CA CYS A 452 0.15 -22.72 5.93
C CYS A 452 -1.13 -22.52 5.12
N TYR A 453 -2.24 -23.04 5.63
CA TYR A 453 -3.48 -23.06 4.87
C TYR A 453 -4.71 -22.86 5.75
N LEU A 454 -5.78 -22.33 5.15
CA LEU A 454 -7.09 -22.21 5.77
C LEU A 454 -7.81 -23.56 5.72
N GLU A 455 -8.39 -23.97 6.84
CA GLU A 455 -9.17 -25.20 6.97
C GLU A 455 -10.48 -24.91 7.70
N TRP A 456 -11.49 -25.75 7.46
CA TRP A 456 -12.72 -25.71 8.24
C TRP A 456 -12.38 -26.06 9.70
N GLY A 457 -12.93 -25.30 10.62
CA GLY A 457 -12.93 -25.68 12.02
C GLY A 457 -13.95 -26.79 12.29
N GLY A 458 -13.96 -27.30 13.52
CA GLY A 458 -14.72 -28.49 13.90
C GLY A 458 -16.11 -28.22 14.47
N ARG A 459 -16.70 -27.04 14.28
CA ARG A 459 -17.98 -26.63 14.87
C ARG A 459 -19.03 -26.29 13.83
#